data_AF-A0A933JS79-F1
#
_entry.id   AF-A0A933JS79-F1
#
_cell.length_a   1.000
_cell.length_b   1.000
_cell.length_c   1.000
_cell.angle_alpha   90.00
_cell.angle_beta   90.00
_cell.angle_gamma   90.00
#
_symmetry.space_group_name_H-M   'P 1'
#
loop_
_entity.id
_entity.type
_entity.pdbx_description
1 polymer ?
#
loop_
_entity_poly.entity_id
_entity_poly.type
_entity_poly.pdbx_seq_one_letter_code
_entity_poly.pdbx_strand_id
1 'polypeptide(L)'
;MQLRNFQGVLEAIRSARVDQGVALAHCAQSIELSISGFPQLRGLVVRRLVGPLVFRRFARRGFMKHALKAQIPGAAEIDPNTTVEAGRARLEAAIEAFRAHDGTLAEHFAYGRLSRDEYELAHSMHVADHLGLSS
;
A
#
# COMPACT_ATOMS: atom_id res chain seq x y z
N MET A 1 -3.98 15.72 -3.42
CA MET A 1 -5.00 14.96 -4.19
C MET A 1 -5.42 13.75 -3.38
N GLN A 2 -6.73 13.53 -3.15
CA GLN A 2 -7.17 12.38 -2.35
C GLN A 2 -7.36 11.14 -3.24
N LEU A 3 -6.40 10.21 -3.19
CA LEU A 3 -6.54 8.90 -3.83
C LEU A 3 -7.40 8.00 -2.95
N ARG A 4 -8.58 7.62 -3.44
CA ARG A 4 -9.56 6.82 -2.69
C ARG A 4 -9.77 5.41 -3.23
N ASN A 5 -9.28 5.13 -4.43
CA ASN A 5 -9.40 3.85 -5.10
C ASN A 5 -8.26 3.64 -6.11
N PHE A 6 -8.16 2.44 -6.65
CA PHE A 6 -7.13 2.08 -7.60
C PHE A 6 -7.27 2.78 -8.94
N GLN A 7 -8.47 3.22 -9.35
CA GLN A 7 -8.61 4.00 -10.57
C GLN A 7 -7.84 5.31 -10.47
N GLY A 8 -8.01 6.04 -9.36
CA GLY A 8 -7.24 7.26 -9.11
C GLY A 8 -5.74 7.01 -8.98
N VAL A 9 -5.34 5.86 -8.41
CA VAL A 9 -3.92 5.46 -8.36
C VAL A 9 -3.34 5.28 -9.76
N LEU A 10 -4.02 4.53 -10.63
CA LEU A 10 -3.58 4.27 -12.00
C LEU A 10 -3.44 5.56 -12.82
N GLU A 11 -4.31 6.55 -12.58
CA GLU A 11 -4.20 7.87 -13.19
C GLU A 11 -3.00 8.65 -12.64
N ALA A 12 -2.80 8.64 -11.31
CA ALA A 12 -1.72 9.37 -10.66
C ALA A 12 -0.32 8.88 -11.05
N ILE A 13 -0.12 7.57 -11.18
CA ILE A 13 1.21 6.98 -11.39
C ILE A 13 1.75 7.21 -12.82
N ARG A 14 0.89 7.67 -13.74
CA ARG A 14 1.28 8.11 -15.09
C ARG A 14 2.18 9.34 -15.06
N SER A 15 2.03 10.19 -14.05
CA SER A 15 2.86 11.38 -13.84
C SER A 15 3.93 11.18 -12.75
N ALA A 16 4.21 9.91 -12.37
CA ALA A 16 5.26 9.62 -11.40
C ALA A 16 6.63 10.12 -11.89
N ARG A 17 7.36 10.75 -10.98
CA ARG A 17 8.68 11.32 -11.21
C ARG A 17 9.73 10.21 -11.34
N VAL A 18 10.82 10.51 -12.05
CA VAL A 18 11.90 9.56 -12.33
C VAL A 18 12.55 8.96 -11.07
N ASP A 19 12.53 9.68 -9.95
CA ASP A 19 13.07 9.27 -8.65
C ASP A 19 12.11 8.41 -7.81
N GLN A 20 10.91 8.09 -8.32
CA GLN A 20 9.86 7.40 -7.55
C GLN A 20 9.76 5.89 -7.81
N GLY A 21 10.67 5.30 -8.60
CA GLY A 21 10.62 3.86 -8.93
C GLY A 21 10.61 2.94 -7.71
N VAL A 22 11.52 3.16 -6.77
CA VAL A 22 11.60 2.40 -5.51
C VAL A 22 10.31 2.55 -4.69
N ALA A 23 9.75 3.77 -4.63
CA ALA A 23 8.53 4.04 -3.87
C ALA A 23 7.31 3.32 -4.46
N LEU A 24 7.19 3.31 -5.80
CA LEU A 24 6.14 2.57 -6.51
C LEU A 24 6.28 1.05 -6.27
N ALA A 25 7.49 0.50 -6.38
CA ALA A 25 7.73 -0.92 -6.11
C ALA A 25 7.46 -1.31 -4.65
N HIS A 26 7.75 -0.42 -3.69
CA HIS A 26 7.38 -0.63 -2.29
C HIS A 26 5.86 -0.65 -2.09
N CYS A 27 5.11 0.27 -2.70
CA CYS A 27 3.65 0.23 -2.65
C CYS A 27 3.08 -1.03 -3.31
N ALA A 28 3.66 -1.47 -4.44
CA ALA A 28 3.29 -2.71 -5.10
C ALA A 28 3.48 -3.93 -4.18
N GLN A 29 4.64 -4.01 -3.50
CA GLN A 29 4.92 -5.06 -2.52
C GLN A 29 3.87 -5.10 -1.40
N SER A 30 3.38 -3.95 -0.93
CA SER A 30 2.31 -3.93 0.07
C SER A 30 1.01 -4.54 -0.43
N ILE A 31 0.65 -4.32 -1.70
CA ILE A 31 -0.54 -4.90 -2.34
C ILE A 31 -0.34 -6.41 -2.53
N GLU A 32 0.81 -6.84 -3.03
CA GLU A 32 1.16 -8.25 -3.19
C GLU A 32 1.02 -9.01 -1.86
N LEU A 33 1.55 -8.45 -0.77
CA LEU A 33 1.48 -9.07 0.56
C LEU A 33 0.08 -9.04 1.19
N SER A 34 -0.84 -8.20 0.72
CA SER A 34 -2.25 -8.29 1.10
C SER A 34 -2.93 -9.55 0.54
N ILE A 35 -2.38 -10.10 -0.55
CA ILE A 35 -2.86 -11.33 -1.20
C ILE A 35 -2.12 -12.54 -0.61
N SER A 36 -0.78 -12.50 -0.63
CA SER A 36 0.06 -13.65 -0.28
C SER A 36 0.37 -13.78 1.21
N GLY A 37 0.21 -12.71 1.98
CA GLY A 37 0.47 -12.66 3.42
C GLY A 37 1.73 -11.89 3.77
N PHE A 38 1.65 -11.08 4.83
CA PHE A 38 2.79 -10.35 5.37
C PHE A 38 3.72 -11.28 6.17
N PRO A 39 5.05 -11.21 5.97
CA PRO A 39 6.00 -12.15 6.57
C PRO A 39 6.17 -11.96 8.08
N GLN A 40 6.01 -10.73 8.58
CA GLN A 40 5.98 -10.47 10.01
C GLN A 40 4.78 -9.60 10.37
N LEU A 41 4.05 -10.03 11.40
CA LEU A 41 2.86 -9.35 11.89
C LEU A 41 3.17 -8.70 13.23
N ARG A 42 2.61 -7.49 13.46
CA ARG A 42 2.69 -6.89 14.80
C ARG A 42 1.91 -7.73 15.81
N GLY A 43 2.19 -7.52 17.10
CA GLY A 43 1.49 -8.22 18.19
C GLY A 43 -0.04 -8.09 18.09
N LEU A 44 -0.76 -9.08 18.62
CA LEU A 44 -2.23 -9.18 18.50
C LEU A 44 -2.95 -7.94 19.04
N VAL A 45 -2.47 -7.35 20.14
CA VAL A 45 -3.01 -6.11 20.72
C VAL A 45 -2.96 -4.96 19.71
N VAL A 46 -1.84 -4.83 18.98
CA VAL A 46 -1.72 -3.80 17.95
C VAL A 46 -2.73 -4.04 16.84
N ARG A 47 -2.76 -5.25 16.27
CA ARG A 47 -3.63 -5.57 15.13
C ARG A 47 -5.12 -5.56 15.45
N ARG A 48 -5.53 -5.85 16.69
CA ARG A 48 -6.95 -5.93 17.07
C ARG A 48 -7.51 -4.66 17.70
N LEU A 49 -6.67 -3.83 18.31
CA LEU A 49 -7.13 -2.63 19.03
C LEU A 49 -6.58 -1.35 18.41
N VAL A 50 -5.25 -1.21 18.31
CA VAL A 50 -4.61 0.06 17.92
C VAL A 50 -4.71 0.29 16.41
N GLY A 51 -4.36 -0.72 15.62
CA GLY A 51 -4.33 -0.68 14.16
C GLY A 51 -5.66 -0.25 13.53
N PRO A 52 -6.80 -0.88 13.88
CA PRO A 52 -8.10 -0.49 13.37
C PRO A 52 -8.48 0.97 13.72
N LEU A 53 -8.11 1.46 14.91
CA LEU A 53 -8.37 2.86 15.30
C LEU A 53 -7.53 3.84 14.47
N VAL A 54 -6.26 3.51 14.23
CA VAL A 54 -5.36 4.30 13.37
C VAL A 54 -5.88 4.32 11.94
N PHE A 55 -6.24 3.16 11.38
CA PHE A 55 -6.81 3.06 10.05
C PHE A 55 -8.10 3.87 9.91
N ARG A 56 -9.05 3.73 10.85
CA ARG A 56 -10.29 4.54 10.88
C ARG A 56 -10.02 6.05 10.93
N ARG A 57 -8.92 6.48 11.53
CA ARG A 57 -8.53 7.89 11.52
C ARG A 57 -8.02 8.32 10.14
N PHE A 58 -7.19 7.51 9.48
CA PHE A 58 -6.73 7.79 8.11
C PHE A 58 -7.88 7.76 7.11
N ALA A 59 -8.72 6.73 7.15
CA ALA A 59 -9.89 6.60 6.27
C ALA A 59 -10.82 7.82 6.37
N ARG A 60 -11.10 8.32 7.58
CA ARG A 60 -11.89 9.55 7.78
C ARG A 60 -11.20 10.81 7.26
N ARG A 61 -9.87 10.88 7.38
CA ARG A 61 -9.08 12.04 6.91
C ARG A 61 -8.88 12.05 5.40
N GLY A 62 -8.93 10.87 4.77
CA GLY A 62 -8.67 10.69 3.34
C GLY A 62 -7.18 10.69 2.97
N PHE A 63 -6.28 10.61 3.95
CA PHE A 63 -4.86 10.39 3.74
C PHE A 63 -4.18 9.76 4.95
N MET A 64 -3.04 9.10 4.68
CA MET A 64 -2.11 8.63 5.69
C MET A 64 -0.78 9.38 5.58
N LYS A 65 -0.04 9.42 6.68
CA LYS A 65 1.38 9.78 6.70
C LYS A 65 2.11 8.73 7.50
N HIS A 66 3.08 8.08 6.89
CA HIS A 66 3.97 7.18 7.60
C HIS A 66 5.41 7.38 7.12
N ALA A 67 6.36 6.69 7.75
CA ALA A 67 7.77 6.89 7.42
C ALA A 67 8.05 6.33 6.02
N LEU A 68 8.38 7.19 5.07
CA LEU A 68 8.63 6.83 3.66
C LEU A 68 9.73 5.78 3.45
N LYS A 69 10.63 5.63 4.44
CA LYS A 69 11.71 4.64 4.46
C LYS A 69 11.38 3.39 5.27
N ALA A 70 10.17 3.29 5.85
CA ALA A 70 9.79 2.10 6.59
C ALA A 70 9.63 0.93 5.63
N GLN A 71 10.50 -0.06 5.78
CA GLN A 71 10.33 -1.35 5.12
C GLN A 71 9.12 -2.07 5.70
N ILE A 72 8.49 -2.92 4.89
CA ILE A 72 7.50 -3.87 5.38
C ILE A 72 8.27 -4.92 6.21
N PRO A 73 7.92 -5.13 7.49
CA PRO A 73 8.70 -6.01 8.37
C PRO A 73 8.88 -7.42 7.79
N GLY A 74 10.13 -7.83 7.57
CA GLY A 74 10.50 -9.15 7.06
C GLY A 74 10.24 -9.37 5.56
N ALA A 75 9.79 -8.36 4.81
CA ALA A 75 9.64 -8.46 3.37
C ALA A 75 11.01 -8.38 2.66
N ALA A 76 11.08 -8.95 1.45
CA ALA A 76 12.28 -8.85 0.62
C ALA A 76 12.64 -7.40 0.34
N GLU A 77 13.93 -7.09 0.31
CA GLU A 77 14.40 -5.75 -0.02
C GLU A 77 14.05 -5.38 -1.48
N ILE A 78 13.70 -4.11 -1.69
CA ILE A 78 13.46 -3.55 -3.01
C ILE A 78 14.80 -3.08 -3.56
N ASP A 79 15.12 -3.44 -4.81
CA ASP A 79 16.33 -2.98 -5.49
C ASP A 79 16.36 -1.43 -5.49
N PRO A 80 17.37 -0.79 -4.89
CA PRO A 80 17.48 0.66 -4.85
C PRO A 80 17.62 1.31 -6.23
N ASN A 81 17.93 0.54 -7.27
CA ASN A 81 18.05 1.00 -8.65
C ASN A 81 16.76 0.81 -9.47
N THR A 82 15.65 0.44 -8.83
CA THR A 82 14.35 0.27 -9.51
C THR A 82 13.96 1.56 -10.23
N THR A 83 13.82 1.50 -11.56
CA THR A 83 13.38 2.63 -12.38
C THR A 83 11.91 2.97 -12.17
N VAL A 84 11.48 4.17 -12.54
CA VAL A 84 10.06 4.57 -12.44
C VAL A 84 9.17 3.69 -13.34
N GLU A 85 9.67 3.26 -14.50
CA GLU A 85 8.96 2.36 -15.41
C GLU A 85 8.76 0.98 -14.78
N ALA A 86 9.81 0.39 -14.20
CA ALA A 86 9.73 -0.91 -13.55
C ALA A 86 8.83 -0.86 -12.31
N GLY A 87 8.96 0.20 -11.49
CA GLY A 87 8.12 0.40 -10.31
C GLY A 87 6.64 0.58 -10.67
N ARG A 88 6.33 1.37 -11.70
CA ARG A 88 4.97 1.56 -12.21
C ARG A 88 4.38 0.25 -12.74
N ALA A 89 5.10 -0.46 -13.60
CA ALA A 89 4.64 -1.73 -14.14
C ALA A 89 4.33 -2.76 -13.04
N ARG A 90 5.18 -2.84 -12.00
CA ARG A 90 4.93 -3.70 -10.84
C ARG A 90 3.68 -3.27 -10.07
N LEU A 91 3.47 -1.97 -9.85
CA LEU A 91 2.29 -1.47 -9.15
C LEU A 91 1.00 -1.74 -9.93
N GLU A 92 1.01 -1.55 -11.25
CA GLU A 92 -0.11 -1.87 -12.12
C GLU A 92 -0.47 -3.36 -12.05
N ALA A 93 0.53 -4.24 -12.17
CA ALA A 93 0.35 -5.68 -12.06
C ALA A 93 -0.17 -6.11 -10.68
N ALA A 94 0.31 -5.50 -9.60
CA ALA A 94 -0.16 -5.79 -8.25
C ALA A 94 -1.62 -5.39 -8.05
N ILE A 95 -2.04 -4.24 -8.60
CA ILE A 95 -3.43 -3.77 -8.60
C ILE A 95 -4.33 -4.74 -9.38
N GLU A 96 -3.88 -5.19 -10.55
CA GLU A 96 -4.60 -6.17 -11.36
C GLU A 96 -4.77 -7.50 -10.62
N ALA A 97 -3.68 -8.03 -10.05
CA ALA A 97 -3.71 -9.25 -9.25
C ALA A 97 -4.64 -9.13 -8.04
N PHE A 98 -4.63 -7.99 -7.33
CA PHE A 98 -5.54 -7.74 -6.22
C PHE A 98 -6.99 -7.77 -6.66
N ARG A 99 -7.33 -7.10 -7.77
CA ARG A 99 -8.69 -7.07 -8.33
C ARG A 99 -9.16 -8.45 -8.79
N ALA A 100 -8.26 -9.25 -9.36
CA ALA A 100 -8.55 -10.60 -9.84
C ALA A 100 -8.64 -11.65 -8.72
N HIS A 101 -8.02 -11.41 -7.56
CA HIS A 101 -8.06 -12.32 -6.42
C HIS A 101 -9.48 -12.41 -5.86
N ASP A 102 -10.08 -13.60 -5.86
CA ASP A 102 -11.42 -13.88 -5.33
C ASP A 102 -11.38 -14.50 -3.92
N GLY A 103 -10.19 -14.89 -3.45
CA GLY A 103 -9.97 -15.46 -2.13
C GLY A 103 -10.02 -14.45 -0.98
N THR A 104 -9.86 -14.98 0.23
CA THR A 104 -9.68 -14.16 1.44
C THR A 104 -8.34 -13.43 1.37
N LEU A 105 -8.33 -12.13 1.66
CA LEU A 105 -7.11 -11.34 1.81
C LEU A 105 -6.44 -11.63 3.15
N ALA A 106 -5.12 -11.56 3.18
CA ALA A 106 -4.35 -11.74 4.41
C ALA A 106 -4.63 -10.62 5.42
N GLU A 107 -4.31 -10.84 6.70
CA GLU A 107 -4.34 -9.77 7.69
C GLU A 107 -3.24 -8.76 7.43
N HIS A 108 -3.57 -7.47 7.53
CA HIS A 108 -2.59 -6.40 7.40
C HIS A 108 -1.64 -6.43 8.61
N PHE A 109 -0.33 -6.34 8.38
CA PHE A 109 0.69 -6.48 9.44
C PHE A 109 0.50 -5.53 10.64
N ALA A 110 0.04 -4.30 10.41
CA ALA A 110 -0.32 -3.33 11.44
C ALA A 110 -1.82 -3.19 11.74
N TYR A 111 -2.68 -3.08 10.71
CA TYR A 111 -4.11 -2.79 10.88
C TYR A 111 -4.99 -4.00 11.21
N GLY A 112 -4.46 -5.23 11.09
CA GLY A 112 -5.24 -6.44 11.28
C GLY A 112 -6.14 -6.76 10.09
N ARG A 113 -7.30 -7.37 10.33
CA ARG A 113 -8.26 -7.71 9.27
C ARG A 113 -8.85 -6.43 8.67
N LEU A 114 -8.80 -6.34 7.35
CA LEU A 114 -9.45 -5.30 6.56
C LEU A 114 -10.37 -5.96 5.53
N SER A 115 -11.48 -5.30 5.20
CA SER A 115 -12.26 -5.65 4.02
C SER A 115 -11.48 -5.35 2.74
N ARG A 116 -11.97 -5.83 1.60
CA ARG A 116 -11.39 -5.53 0.29
C ARG A 116 -11.37 -4.03 -0.01
N ASP A 117 -12.48 -3.35 0.25
CA ASP A 117 -12.61 -1.90 0.06
C ASP A 117 -11.69 -1.12 1.00
N GLU A 118 -11.54 -1.59 2.25
CA GLU A 118 -10.61 -0.99 3.22
C GLU A 118 -9.15 -1.16 2.78
N TYR A 119 -8.80 -2.31 2.21
CA TYR A 119 -7.48 -2.53 1.62
C TYR A 119 -7.24 -1.62 0.42
N GLU A 120 -8.18 -1.52 -0.52
CA GLU A 120 -8.07 -0.62 -1.67
C GLU A 120 -7.88 0.84 -1.21
N LEU A 121 -8.63 1.28 -0.21
CA LEU A 121 -8.46 2.61 0.39
C LEU A 121 -7.09 2.77 1.06
N ALA A 122 -6.65 1.79 1.84
CA ALA A 122 -5.35 1.80 2.52
C ALA A 122 -4.20 1.91 1.50
N HIS A 123 -4.21 1.08 0.46
CA HIS A 123 -3.20 1.10 -0.60
C HIS A 123 -3.23 2.41 -1.40
N SER A 124 -4.42 2.95 -1.67
CA SER A 124 -4.55 4.23 -2.38
C SER A 124 -3.94 5.39 -1.57
N MET A 125 -4.24 5.45 -0.27
CA MET A 125 -3.62 6.44 0.62
C MET A 125 -2.11 6.21 0.77
N HIS A 126 -1.66 4.96 0.78
CA HIS A 126 -0.25 4.60 0.87
C HIS A 126 0.54 5.08 -0.36
N VAL A 127 0.01 4.84 -1.56
CA VAL A 127 0.59 5.40 -2.80
C VAL A 127 0.61 6.92 -2.76
N ALA A 128 -0.49 7.55 -2.34
CA ALA A 128 -0.55 9.01 -2.26
C ALA A 128 0.55 9.59 -1.34
N ASP A 129 0.79 8.95 -0.19
CA ASP A 129 1.84 9.37 0.75
C ASP A 129 3.24 9.25 0.11
N HIS A 130 3.54 8.10 -0.50
CA HIS A 130 4.83 7.84 -1.14
C HIS A 130 5.12 8.72 -2.34
N LEU A 131 4.09 9.14 -3.07
CA LEU A 131 4.22 10.06 -4.20
C LEU A 131 4.19 11.54 -3.78
N GLY A 132 3.99 11.84 -2.49
CA GLY A 132 3.91 13.22 -2.00
C GLY A 132 2.60 13.93 -2.38
N LEU A 133 1.53 13.17 -2.62
CA LEU A 133 0.21 13.65 -3.03
C LEU A 133 -0.76 13.86 -1.85
N SER A 134 -0.35 13.45 -0.64
CA SER A 134 -1.08 13.62 0.62
C SER A 134 -0.93 15.03 1.20
N SER A 135 -2.03 15.77 1.26
CA SER A 135 -2.14 17.12 1.86
C SER A 135 -3.13 17.12 3.02
#